data_AF-A0A7C0XSA2-F1
#
_entry.id   AF-A0A7C0XSA2-F1
#
_cell.length_a   1.000
_cell.length_b   1.000
_cell.length_c   1.000
_cell.angle_alpha   90.00
_cell.angle_beta   90.00
_cell.angle_gamma   90.00
#
_symmetry.space_group_name_H-M   'P 1'
#
loop_
_entity.id
_entity.type
_entity.pdbx_description
1 polymer ?
#
loop_
_entity_poly.entity_id
_entity_poly.type
_entity_poly.pdbx_seq_one_letter_code
_entity_poly.pdbx_strand_id
1 'polypeptide(L)'
;PFCGCGTSIAVAHRLGRRWVGIDVSPTACKVMVRRMRRSLGVSVGESEIIGLPRTVEELKTMKPFEFQNWVCEQLNGRVSSKKSGDFGIDGWLIDGRPLQVKQSENVGRNVVDNFETALRRAGRNRGVVVAFSFGKGANEETARARLQDGLEIELKTVEEILRGENYSPEVA
;
A
#
# COMPACT_ATOMS: atom_id res chain seq x y z
N PRO A 1 -22.00 1.73 -23.60
CA PRO A 1 -20.63 1.92 -24.13
C PRO A 1 -19.57 1.52 -23.10
N PHE A 2 -18.78 0.49 -23.39
CA PHE A 2 -17.56 0.19 -22.64
C PHE A 2 -16.52 1.25 -22.96
N CYS A 3 -16.04 1.95 -21.93
CA CYS A 3 -15.08 3.03 -22.09
C CYS A 3 -13.79 2.62 -21.39
N GLY A 4 -12.66 2.73 -22.10
CA GLY A 4 -11.33 2.67 -21.50
C GLY A 4 -11.05 3.91 -20.63
N CYS A 5 -9.77 4.30 -20.54
CA CYS A 5 -9.23 5.35 -19.68
C CYS A 5 -10.11 6.63 -19.50
N GLY A 6 -9.85 7.37 -18.42
CA GLY A 6 -10.83 8.29 -17.84
C GLY A 6 -11.36 9.44 -18.67
N THR A 7 -10.68 9.79 -19.76
CA THR A 7 -11.16 10.80 -20.71
C THR A 7 -12.48 10.39 -21.35
N SER A 8 -12.62 9.11 -21.76
CA SER A 8 -13.85 8.63 -22.41
C SER A 8 -15.04 8.67 -21.46
N ILE A 9 -14.84 8.25 -20.22
CA ILE A 9 -15.87 8.31 -19.17
C ILE A 9 -16.25 9.77 -18.88
N ALA A 10 -15.26 10.66 -18.76
CA ALA A 10 -15.47 12.08 -18.51
C ALA A 10 -16.32 12.75 -19.61
N VAL A 11 -16.04 12.45 -20.88
CA VAL A 11 -16.82 12.98 -22.01
C VAL A 11 -18.22 12.39 -22.02
N ALA A 12 -18.38 11.08 -21.82
CA ALA A 12 -19.69 10.45 -21.76
C ALA A 12 -20.58 11.08 -20.66
N HIS A 13 -20.00 11.34 -19.48
CA HIS A 13 -20.70 12.02 -18.39
C HIS A 13 -21.12 13.45 -18.76
N ARG A 14 -20.21 14.26 -19.34
CA ARG A 14 -20.52 15.63 -19.79
C ARG A 14 -21.64 15.67 -20.85
N LEU A 15 -21.73 14.64 -21.68
CA LEU A 15 -22.80 14.50 -22.68
C LEU A 15 -24.11 13.93 -22.12
N GLY A 16 -24.24 13.77 -20.80
CA GLY A 16 -25.44 13.24 -20.16
C GLY A 16 -25.71 11.76 -20.46
N ARG A 17 -24.68 10.99 -20.86
CA ARG A 17 -24.83 9.57 -21.20
C ARG A 17 -24.63 8.67 -19.99
N ARG A 18 -25.27 7.50 -20.00
CA ARG A 18 -24.92 6.40 -19.09
C ARG A 18 -23.60 5.76 -19.52
N TRP A 19 -22.75 5.43 -18.56
CA TRP A 19 -21.41 4.86 -18.79
C TRP A 19 -21.06 3.80 -17.74
N VAL A 20 -20.17 2.90 -18.13
CA VAL A 20 -19.47 1.97 -17.23
C VAL A 20 -17.99 2.06 -17.56
N GLY A 21 -17.17 2.28 -16.54
CA GLY A 21 -15.71 2.24 -16.65
C GLY A 21 -15.17 0.88 -16.27
N ILE A 22 -14.22 0.36 -17.03
CA ILE A 22 -13.56 -0.92 -16.74
C ILE A 22 -12.05 -0.71 -16.85
N ASP A 23 -11.33 -1.19 -15.85
CA ASP A 23 -9.88 -1.31 -15.88
C ASP A 23 -9.47 -2.63 -15.20
N VAL A 24 -8.31 -3.16 -15.60
CA VAL A 24 -7.72 -4.36 -14.99
C VAL A 24 -6.98 -4.01 -13.69
N SER A 25 -6.52 -2.77 -13.53
CA SER A 25 -5.82 -2.29 -12.35
C SER A 25 -6.82 -1.70 -11.34
N PRO A 26 -6.92 -2.28 -10.12
CA PRO A 26 -7.69 -1.68 -9.03
C PRO A 26 -7.25 -0.24 -8.74
N THR A 27 -5.94 0.03 -8.81
CA THR A 27 -5.36 1.36 -8.63
C THR A 27 -5.90 2.34 -9.68
N ALA A 28 -5.95 1.94 -10.95
CA ALA A 28 -6.50 2.77 -12.03
C ALA A 28 -8.00 3.07 -11.82
N CYS A 29 -8.79 2.09 -11.37
CA CYS A 29 -10.20 2.28 -11.02
C CYS A 29 -10.38 3.32 -9.90
N LYS A 30 -9.56 3.29 -8.85
CA LYS A 30 -9.63 4.30 -7.76
C LYS A 30 -9.22 5.69 -8.24
N VAL A 31 -8.16 5.79 -9.04
CA VAL A 31 -7.75 7.05 -9.68
C VAL A 31 -8.88 7.61 -10.54
N MET A 32 -9.61 6.74 -11.24
CA MET A 32 -10.79 7.13 -12.03
C MET A 32 -11.85 7.81 -11.18
N VAL A 33 -12.30 7.13 -10.13
CA VAL A 33 -13.30 7.66 -9.20
C VAL A 33 -12.86 9.01 -8.63
N ARG A 34 -11.59 9.12 -8.19
CA ARG A 34 -11.04 10.37 -7.66
C ARG A 34 -11.07 11.51 -8.68
N ARG A 35 -10.72 11.23 -9.95
CA ARG A 35 -10.76 12.21 -11.04
C ARG A 35 -12.19 12.62 -11.39
N MET A 36 -13.11 11.67 -11.49
CA MET A 36 -14.52 11.94 -11.78
C MET A 36 -15.16 12.82 -10.70
N ARG A 37 -14.88 12.54 -9.42
CA ARG A 37 -15.28 13.39 -8.30
C ARG A 37 -14.70 14.80 -8.42
N ARG A 38 -13.37 14.92 -8.52
CA ARG A 38 -12.68 16.21 -8.46
C ARG A 38 -12.95 17.10 -9.68
N SER A 39 -12.99 16.53 -10.88
CA SER A 39 -13.05 17.31 -12.12
C SER A 39 -14.46 17.52 -12.64
N LEU A 40 -15.42 16.67 -12.26
CA LEU A 40 -16.78 16.69 -12.81
C LEU A 40 -17.86 16.71 -11.73
N GLY A 41 -17.51 16.65 -10.44
CA GLY A 41 -18.49 16.65 -9.36
C GLY A 41 -19.38 15.40 -9.33
N VAL A 42 -18.93 14.29 -9.93
CA VAL A 42 -19.72 13.06 -9.95
C VAL A 42 -19.78 12.46 -8.55
N SER A 43 -20.98 12.19 -8.07
CA SER A 43 -21.23 11.47 -6.81
C SER A 43 -21.01 9.95 -6.97
N VAL A 44 -19.82 9.53 -7.41
CA VAL A 44 -19.39 8.12 -7.45
C VAL A 44 -18.26 7.89 -6.46
N GLY A 45 -18.30 6.84 -5.65
CA GLY A 45 -17.30 6.49 -4.64
C GLY A 45 -16.59 5.17 -4.87
N GLU A 46 -15.57 4.90 -4.06
CA GLU A 46 -14.81 3.64 -4.15
C GLU A 46 -15.68 2.41 -3.82
N SER A 47 -16.73 2.59 -3.01
CA SER A 47 -17.73 1.57 -2.72
C SER A 47 -18.49 1.09 -3.96
N GLU A 48 -18.59 1.93 -4.99
CA GLU A 48 -19.26 1.62 -6.26
C GLU A 48 -18.34 0.90 -7.25
N ILE A 49 -17.05 0.74 -6.93
CA ILE A 49 -16.14 -0.06 -7.74
C ILE A 49 -16.36 -1.54 -7.42
N ILE A 50 -16.87 -2.27 -8.41
CA ILE A 50 -17.11 -3.72 -8.35
C ILE A 50 -15.78 -4.45 -8.57
N GLY A 51 -15.50 -5.47 -7.76
CA GLY A 51 -14.33 -6.35 -7.92
C GLY A 51 -13.03 -5.79 -7.33
N LEU A 52 -13.09 -4.75 -6.49
CA LEU A 52 -11.93 -4.38 -5.68
C LEU A 52 -11.62 -5.50 -4.69
N PRO A 53 -10.35 -5.91 -4.55
CA PRO A 53 -9.94 -6.90 -3.56
C PRO A 53 -10.09 -6.32 -2.15
N ARG A 54 -10.85 -7.04 -1.33
CA ARG A 54 -11.23 -6.67 0.04
C ARG A 54 -10.91 -7.78 1.05
N THR A 55 -10.67 -9.01 0.59
CA THR A 55 -10.27 -10.12 1.48
C THR A 55 -8.77 -10.42 1.40
N VAL A 56 -8.27 -11.12 2.42
CA VAL A 56 -6.88 -11.59 2.46
C VAL A 56 -6.57 -12.50 1.27
N GLU A 57 -7.50 -13.39 0.91
CA GLU A 57 -7.36 -14.32 -0.20
C GLU A 57 -7.25 -13.58 -1.54
N GLU A 58 -8.10 -12.58 -1.76
CA GLU A 58 -8.04 -11.76 -2.96
C GLU A 58 -6.71 -11.00 -3.05
N LEU A 59 -6.25 -10.43 -1.93
CA LEU A 59 -4.97 -9.72 -1.85
C LEU A 59 -3.76 -10.63 -2.07
N LYS A 60 -3.83 -11.92 -1.69
CA LYS A 60 -2.77 -12.91 -2.00
C LYS A 60 -2.63 -13.15 -3.50
N THR A 61 -3.73 -13.09 -4.25
CA THR A 61 -3.74 -13.33 -5.71
C THR A 61 -3.43 -12.09 -6.55
N MET A 62 -3.39 -10.92 -5.92
CA MET A 62 -3.10 -9.66 -6.59
C MET A 62 -1.69 -9.68 -7.21
N LYS A 63 -1.51 -8.98 -8.34
CA LYS A 63 -0.15 -8.80 -8.91
C LYS A 63 0.76 -8.10 -7.89
N PRO A 64 2.04 -8.49 -7.75
CA PRO A 64 2.92 -7.96 -6.70
C PRO A 64 3.02 -6.43 -6.63
N PHE A 65 3.08 -5.76 -7.79
CA PHE A 65 3.15 -4.31 -7.83
C PHE A 65 1.84 -3.61 -7.43
N GLU A 66 0.68 -4.21 -7.74
CA GLU A 66 -0.62 -3.70 -7.29
C GLU A 66 -0.75 -3.89 -5.78
N PHE A 67 -0.22 -4.99 -5.22
CA PHE A 67 -0.25 -5.23 -3.77
C PHE A 67 0.61 -4.21 -3.03
N GLN A 68 1.81 -3.91 -3.56
CA GLN A 68 2.65 -2.84 -3.02
C GLN A 68 1.96 -1.46 -3.08
N ASN A 69 1.29 -1.14 -4.20
CA ASN A 69 0.50 0.09 -4.31
C ASN A 69 -0.62 0.13 -3.27
N TRP A 70 -1.34 -0.99 -3.11
CA TRP A 70 -2.43 -1.12 -2.15
C TRP A 70 -1.94 -0.89 -0.71
N VAL A 71 -0.84 -1.53 -0.30
CA VAL A 71 -0.25 -1.33 1.04
C VAL A 71 0.16 0.12 1.24
N CYS A 72 0.83 0.74 0.26
CA CYS A 72 1.21 2.15 0.35
C CYS A 72 -0.02 3.04 0.50
N GLU A 73 -1.10 2.79 -0.26
CA GLU A 73 -2.32 3.56 -0.14
C GLU A 73 -2.97 3.41 1.25
N GLN A 74 -3.06 2.19 1.78
CA GLN A 74 -3.64 1.94 3.10
C GLN A 74 -2.86 2.58 4.25
N LEU A 75 -1.54 2.74 4.09
CA LEU A 75 -0.67 3.32 5.12
C LEU A 75 -0.33 4.79 4.85
N ASN A 76 -1.07 5.47 3.97
CA ASN A 76 -0.80 6.86 3.61
C ASN A 76 0.66 7.09 3.18
N GLY A 77 1.17 6.22 2.32
CA GLY A 77 2.53 6.22 1.80
C GLY A 77 2.62 6.40 0.29
N ARG A 78 3.86 6.43 -0.20
CA ARG A 78 4.21 6.54 -1.62
C ARG A 78 5.21 5.46 -1.98
N VAL A 79 4.99 4.80 -3.11
CA VAL A 79 5.90 3.78 -3.65
C VAL A 79 7.22 4.43 -4.05
N SER A 80 8.35 3.76 -3.77
CA SER A 80 9.65 4.24 -4.21
C SER A 80 9.75 4.18 -5.74
N SER A 81 10.20 5.26 -6.38
CA SER A 81 10.44 5.31 -7.81
C SER A 81 11.71 4.57 -8.24
N LYS A 82 12.62 4.27 -7.31
CA LYS A 82 13.90 3.60 -7.59
C LYS A 82 13.87 2.18 -7.04
N LYS A 83 13.75 1.19 -7.94
CA LYS A 83 13.87 -0.23 -7.56
C LYS A 83 15.31 -0.67 -7.31
N SER A 84 16.29 0.05 -7.85
CA SER A 84 17.72 -0.19 -7.66
C SER A 84 18.34 0.91 -6.80
N GLY A 85 18.98 0.52 -5.70
CA GLY A 85 19.72 1.43 -4.79
C GLY A 85 19.12 1.61 -3.40
N ASP A 86 17.84 1.28 -3.21
CA ASP A 86 17.14 1.50 -1.92
C ASP A 86 17.16 0.26 -1.00
N PHE A 87 17.89 -0.80 -1.40
CA PHE A 87 18.19 -2.00 -0.60
C PHE A 87 16.99 -2.69 0.09
N GLY A 88 15.79 -2.57 -0.49
CA GLY A 88 14.58 -3.18 0.05
C GLY A 88 13.49 -2.18 0.46
N ILE A 89 13.73 -0.87 0.45
CA ILE A 89 12.64 0.09 0.70
C ILE A 89 11.69 0.10 -0.49
N ASP A 90 10.46 -0.36 -0.26
CA ASP A 90 9.38 -0.44 -1.26
C ASP A 90 8.57 0.86 -1.32
N GLY A 91 8.58 1.66 -0.25
CA GLY A 91 7.89 2.93 -0.19
C GLY A 91 8.24 3.76 1.04
N TRP A 92 7.57 4.90 1.16
CA TRP A 92 7.78 5.88 2.21
C TRP A 92 6.42 6.36 2.72
N LEU A 93 6.22 6.30 4.03
CA LEU A 93 5.04 6.89 4.68
C LEU A 93 5.15 8.43 4.64
N ILE A 94 4.01 9.13 4.79
CA ILE A 94 3.99 10.61 4.79
C ILE A 94 4.92 11.21 5.86
N ASP A 95 5.06 10.55 7.01
CA ASP A 95 5.95 10.96 8.10
C ASP A 95 7.44 10.67 7.85
N GLY A 96 7.78 10.12 6.68
CA GLY A 96 9.14 9.82 6.27
C GLY A 96 9.70 8.48 6.76
N ARG A 97 8.89 7.63 7.41
CA ARG A 97 9.28 6.24 7.73
C ARG A 97 9.37 5.37 6.46
N PRO A 98 10.44 4.59 6.28
CA PRO A 98 10.53 3.60 5.22
C PRO A 98 9.51 2.47 5.40
N LEU A 99 9.05 1.93 4.28
CA LEU A 99 8.10 0.82 4.20
C LEU A 99 8.71 -0.31 3.35
N GLN A 100 8.72 -1.53 3.88
CA GLN A 100 9.00 -2.77 3.14
C GLN A 100 7.71 -3.60 3.07
N VAL A 101 7.41 -4.14 1.89
CA VAL A 101 6.22 -4.95 1.62
C VAL A 101 6.62 -6.35 1.16
N LYS A 102 6.06 -7.37 1.80
CA LYS A 102 6.20 -8.77 1.40
C LYS A 102 4.83 -9.40 1.20
N GLN A 103 4.52 -9.78 -0.03
CA GLN A 103 3.29 -10.50 -0.37
C GLN A 103 3.44 -12.00 -0.07
N SER A 104 3.74 -12.34 1.19
CA SER A 104 3.97 -13.72 1.63
C SER A 104 3.62 -13.93 3.10
N GLU A 105 3.44 -15.19 3.48
CA GLU A 105 3.27 -15.62 4.88
C GLU A 105 4.61 -16.05 5.48
N ASN A 106 4.65 -16.13 6.81
CA ASN A 106 5.78 -16.62 7.60
C ASN A 106 7.08 -15.87 7.28
N VAL A 107 7.00 -14.55 7.13
CA VAL A 107 8.16 -13.70 6.88
C VAL A 107 9.18 -13.87 8.02
N GLY A 108 10.38 -14.26 7.65
CA GLY A 108 11.45 -14.63 8.57
C GLY A 108 12.38 -13.47 8.94
N ARG A 109 13.32 -13.79 9.84
CA ARG A 109 14.36 -12.89 10.36
C ARG A 109 15.13 -12.16 9.26
N ASN A 110 15.47 -12.85 8.17
CA ASN A 110 16.25 -12.30 7.06
C ASN A 110 15.63 -11.03 6.44
N VAL A 111 14.31 -10.89 6.45
CA VAL A 111 13.66 -9.67 5.95
C VAL A 111 13.91 -8.49 6.90
N VAL A 112 13.88 -8.75 8.21
CA VAL A 112 14.17 -7.74 9.24
C VAL A 112 15.65 -7.32 9.15
N ASP A 113 16.59 -8.27 9.09
CA ASP A 113 18.03 -7.98 8.97
C ASP A 113 18.35 -7.06 7.76
N ASN A 114 17.74 -7.38 6.61
CA ASN A 114 17.90 -6.58 5.40
C ASN A 114 17.29 -5.19 5.56
N PHE A 115 16.12 -5.10 6.19
CA PHE A 115 15.44 -3.83 6.40
C PHE A 115 16.17 -2.94 7.41
N GLU A 116 16.77 -3.50 8.46
CA GLU A 116 17.67 -2.77 9.37
C GLU A 116 18.82 -2.10 8.61
N THR A 117 19.45 -2.84 7.69
CA THR A 117 20.52 -2.29 6.85
C THR A 117 20.01 -1.14 5.98
N ALA A 118 18.81 -1.26 5.43
CA ALA A 118 18.17 -0.22 4.63
C ALA A 118 17.84 1.02 5.47
N LEU A 119 17.30 0.86 6.69
CA LEU A 119 17.03 1.95 7.63
C LEU A 119 18.30 2.75 7.94
N ARG A 120 19.39 2.07 8.29
CA ARG A 120 20.68 2.73 8.60
C ARG A 120 21.21 3.54 7.42
N ARG A 121 21.14 2.98 6.20
CA ARG A 121 21.57 3.67 4.98
C ARG A 121 20.70 4.88 4.65
N ALA A 122 19.40 4.78 4.93
CA ALA A 122 18.45 5.87 4.81
C ALA A 122 18.58 6.94 5.92
N GLY A 123 19.44 6.73 6.92
CA GLY A 123 19.54 7.61 8.09
C GLY A 123 18.27 7.62 8.93
N ARG A 124 17.54 6.50 8.96
CA ARG A 124 16.28 6.33 9.70
C ARG A 124 16.47 5.29 10.79
N ASN A 125 15.74 5.48 11.89
CA ASN A 125 15.70 4.55 13.02
C ASN A 125 14.30 3.95 13.24
N ARG A 126 13.30 4.32 12.43
CA ARG A 126 11.93 3.80 12.51
C ARG A 126 11.45 3.40 11.13
N GLY A 127 10.73 2.28 11.02
CA GLY A 127 10.19 1.80 9.76
C GLY A 127 9.10 0.75 9.93
N VAL A 128 8.41 0.42 8.85
CA VAL A 128 7.30 -0.55 8.86
C VAL A 128 7.58 -1.67 7.85
N VAL A 129 7.38 -2.91 8.26
CA VAL A 129 7.38 -4.08 7.39
C VAL A 129 5.96 -4.64 7.35
N VAL A 130 5.43 -4.84 6.14
CA VAL A 130 4.08 -5.38 5.92
C VAL A 130 4.16 -6.77 5.30
N ALA A 131 3.40 -7.73 5.86
CA ALA A 131 3.28 -9.09 5.34
C ALA A 131 1.92 -9.73 5.65
N PHE A 132 1.65 -10.94 5.18
CA PHE A 132 0.46 -11.69 5.62
C PHE A 132 0.65 -12.29 7.01
N SER A 133 1.86 -12.72 7.34
CA SER A 133 2.23 -13.17 8.69
C SER A 133 3.73 -13.16 8.89
N PHE A 134 4.16 -13.16 10.15
CA PHE A 134 5.56 -13.13 10.56
C PHE A 134 5.92 -14.35 11.39
N GLY A 135 7.10 -14.92 11.13
CA GLY A 135 7.64 -16.00 11.94
C GLY A 135 8.19 -15.50 13.28
N LYS A 136 8.43 -16.42 14.22
CA LYS A 136 9.03 -16.12 15.53
C LYS A 136 10.34 -15.34 15.42
N GLY A 137 11.21 -15.76 14.49
CA GLY A 137 12.52 -15.11 14.29
C GLY A 137 12.44 -13.65 13.83
N ALA A 138 11.38 -13.24 13.11
CA ALA A 138 11.20 -11.83 12.75
C ALA A 138 10.82 -10.99 13.98
N ASN A 139 9.95 -11.52 14.84
CA ASN A 139 9.56 -10.86 16.09
C ASN A 139 10.74 -10.75 17.07
N GLU A 140 11.52 -11.82 17.23
CA GLU A 140 12.72 -11.81 18.06
C GLU A 140 13.76 -10.81 17.54
N GLU A 141 13.94 -10.72 16.22
CA GLU A 141 14.89 -9.79 15.61
C GLU A 141 14.48 -8.33 15.76
N THR A 142 13.20 -8.00 15.55
CA THR A 142 12.70 -6.63 15.78
C THR A 142 12.85 -6.20 17.24
N ALA A 143 12.62 -7.11 18.20
CA ALA A 143 12.87 -6.84 19.60
C ALA A 143 14.37 -6.61 19.89
N ARG A 144 15.25 -7.43 19.30
CA ARG A 144 16.70 -7.27 19.40
C ARG A 144 17.16 -5.93 18.82
N ALA A 145 16.73 -5.60 17.61
CA ALA A 145 17.07 -4.36 16.91
C ALA A 145 16.65 -3.11 17.70
N ARG A 146 15.47 -3.16 18.35
CA ARG A 146 15.03 -2.08 19.24
C ARG A 146 15.93 -1.91 20.46
N LEU A 147 16.26 -3.01 21.14
CA LEU A 147 17.00 -2.99 22.40
C LEU A 147 18.49 -2.69 22.21
N GLN A 148 19.10 -3.24 21.16
CA GLN A 148 20.56 -3.16 20.95
C GLN A 148 20.95 -2.02 20.01
N ASP A 149 20.12 -1.73 19.02
CA ASP A 149 20.47 -0.82 17.93
C ASP A 149 19.63 0.46 17.89
N GLY A 150 18.60 0.56 18.74
CA GLY A 150 17.67 1.69 18.72
C GLY A 150 16.83 1.77 17.45
N LEU A 151 16.68 0.65 16.71
CA LEU A 151 15.87 0.56 15.51
C LEU A 151 14.45 0.09 15.86
N GLU A 152 13.45 0.95 15.66
CA GLU A 152 12.04 0.61 15.86
C GLU A 152 11.41 0.14 14.54
N ILE A 153 11.33 -1.18 14.37
CA ILE A 153 10.68 -1.80 13.23
C ILE A 153 9.31 -2.31 13.65
N GLU A 154 8.26 -1.75 13.04
CA GLU A 154 6.88 -2.20 13.22
C GLU A 154 6.57 -3.31 12.21
N LEU A 155 6.21 -4.50 12.71
CA LEU A 155 5.70 -5.60 11.88
C LEU A 155 4.17 -5.48 11.82
N LYS A 156 3.62 -5.29 10.62
CA LYS A 156 2.18 -5.12 10.42
C LYS A 156 1.63 -6.13 9.44
N THR A 157 0.57 -6.82 9.83
CA THR A 157 -0.10 -7.81 9.00
C THR A 157 -1.13 -7.15 8.08
N VAL A 158 -1.40 -7.78 6.95
CA VAL A 158 -2.49 -7.37 6.04
C VAL A 158 -3.84 -7.37 6.76
N GLU A 159 -4.05 -8.30 7.68
CA GLU A 159 -5.28 -8.38 8.45
C GLU A 159 -5.46 -7.18 9.39
N GLU A 160 -4.40 -6.76 10.11
CA GLU A 160 -4.43 -5.54 10.93
C GLU A 160 -4.72 -4.29 10.07
N ILE A 161 -4.15 -4.22 8.86
CA ILE A 161 -4.44 -3.13 7.91
C ILE A 161 -5.92 -3.13 7.52
N LEU A 162 -6.49 -4.29 7.18
CA LEU A 162 -7.89 -4.42 6.78
C LEU A 162 -8.87 -4.08 7.91
N ARG A 163 -8.53 -4.41 9.16
CA ARG A 163 -9.34 -4.09 10.35
C ARG A 163 -9.30 -2.62 10.74
N GLY A 164 -8.44 -1.82 10.11
CA GLY A 164 -8.21 -0.42 10.49
C GLY A 164 -7.49 -0.30 11.83
N GLU A 165 -6.79 -1.34 12.28
CA GLU A 165 -5.97 -1.30 13.48
C GLU A 165 -4.72 -0.43 13.16
N ASN A 166 -4.86 0.86 13.50
CA ASN A 166 -3.88 1.93 13.53
C ASN A 166 -3.42 2.55 12.19
N TYR A 167 -4.16 3.57 11.75
CA TYR A 167 -3.56 4.86 11.40
C TYR A 167 -4.31 5.94 12.18
N SER A 168 -3.75 6.38 13.30
CA SER A 168 -4.15 7.62 13.96
C SER A 168 -3.29 8.72 13.32
N PRO A 169 -3.80 9.52 12.37
CA PRO A 169 -3.11 10.75 12.03
C PRO A 169 -3.16 11.60 13.29
N GLU A 170 -2.01 11.82 13.92
CA GLU A 170 -1.92 12.95 14.83
C GLU A 170 -2.39 14.18 14.05
N VAL A 171 -3.43 14.78 14.63
CA VAL A 171 -4.17 15.92 14.14
C VAL A 171 -3.21 17.06 13.81
N ALA A 172 -3.27 17.58 12.59
CA ALA A 172 -2.69 18.86 12.20
C ALA A 172 -3.78 19.71 11.53
#